data_AF-A0A517PGE0-F1
#
_entry.id   AF-A0A517PGE0-F1
#
_cell.length_a   1.000
_cell.length_b   1.000
_cell.length_c   1.000
_cell.angle_alpha   90.00
_cell.angle_beta   90.00
_cell.angle_gamma   90.00
#
_symmetry.space_group_name_H-M   'P 1'
#
loop_
_entity.id
_entity.type
_entity.pdbx_description
1 polymer ?
#
loop_
_entity_poly.entity_id
_entity_poly.type
_entity_poly.pdbx_seq_one_letter_code
_entity_poly.pdbx_strand_id
1 'polypeptide(L)'
;MIPKSELIFVYEGYWGDKVFVFSSSEEKAVKAVKRCHAYGKPEEGYEYRLGAHWAIDDETEGWRIVPREVEIQHIGGKVYGSFANDLPVHLYWECPLCHSKTGEDISTDITFPHLVWCEHYTNPSLDESYFLVHLSEEDGEKLKGT
;
A
#
# COMPACT_ATOMS: atom_id res chain seq x y z
N MET A 1 5.57 16.95 15.78
CA MET A 1 6.48 17.26 14.67
C MET A 1 6.60 15.98 13.86
N ILE A 2 6.20 15.99 12.59
CA ILE A 2 6.31 14.80 11.72
C ILE A 2 7.81 14.63 11.39
N PRO A 3 8.39 13.42 11.56
CA PRO A 3 9.77 13.15 11.13
C PRO A 3 9.95 13.48 9.66
N LYS A 4 11.16 13.87 9.21
CA LYS A 4 11.40 14.07 7.77
C LYS A 4 11.48 12.74 7.03
N SER A 5 12.23 11.82 7.61
CA SER A 5 12.33 10.42 7.19
C SER A 5 12.45 9.51 8.42
N GLU A 6 12.13 8.24 8.24
CA GLU A 6 12.41 7.18 9.21
C GLU A 6 12.74 5.87 8.49
N LEU A 7 13.43 4.95 9.17
CA LEU A 7 13.74 3.62 8.64
C LEU A 7 12.62 2.66 9.06
N ILE A 8 11.91 2.07 8.12
CA ILE A 8 10.84 1.10 8.39
C ILE A 8 11.04 -0.20 7.63
N PHE A 9 10.38 -1.26 8.08
CA PHE A 9 10.15 -2.43 7.24
C PHE A 9 8.91 -2.24 6.37
N VAL A 10 9.10 -2.38 5.06
CA VAL A 10 8.02 -2.60 4.09
C VAL A 10 7.96 -4.09 3.78
N TYR A 11 6.77 -4.65 3.87
CA TYR A 11 6.50 -6.05 3.58
C TYR A 11 5.86 -6.15 2.19
N GLU A 12 6.63 -6.62 1.22
CA GLU A 12 6.23 -6.74 -0.17
C GLU A 12 5.73 -8.16 -0.46
N GLY A 13 4.55 -8.27 -1.07
CA GLY A 13 3.93 -9.53 -1.46
C GLY A 13 4.22 -9.86 -2.92
N TYR A 14 4.91 -10.97 -3.14
CA TYR A 14 5.41 -11.41 -4.44
C TYR A 14 4.72 -12.66 -4.96
N TRP A 15 4.63 -12.74 -6.29
CA TRP A 15 4.55 -14.00 -7.03
C TRP A 15 5.64 -14.02 -8.10
N GLY A 16 6.58 -14.96 -8.01
CA GLY A 16 7.80 -14.94 -8.83
C GLY A 16 8.64 -13.71 -8.53
N ASP A 17 8.96 -12.93 -9.56
CA ASP A 17 9.76 -11.70 -9.49
C ASP A 17 8.91 -10.41 -9.37
N LYS A 18 7.58 -10.53 -9.42
CA LYS A 18 6.67 -9.38 -9.46
C LYS A 18 6.07 -9.08 -8.09
N VAL A 19 6.14 -7.80 -7.70
CA VAL A 19 5.42 -7.23 -6.56
C VAL A 19 3.94 -7.05 -6.93
N PHE A 20 3.04 -7.49 -6.07
CA PHE A 20 1.59 -7.31 -6.23
C PHE A 20 0.97 -6.44 -5.14
N VAL A 21 1.52 -6.50 -3.93
CA VAL A 21 1.02 -5.76 -2.77
C VAL A 21 2.19 -5.33 -1.90
N PHE A 22 1.96 -4.34 -1.05
CA PHE A 22 2.92 -3.92 -0.03
C PHE A 22 2.17 -3.47 1.23
N SER A 23 2.83 -3.51 2.39
CA SER A 23 2.29 -2.95 3.63
C SER A 23 3.38 -2.65 4.65
N SER A 24 3.09 -1.79 5.63
CA SER A 24 3.96 -1.53 6.77
C SER A 24 3.91 -2.62 7.86
N SER A 25 3.11 -3.67 7.67
CA SER A 25 3.16 -4.88 8.50
C SER A 25 2.95 -6.16 7.71
N GLU A 26 3.60 -7.24 8.15
CA GLU A 26 3.51 -8.56 7.52
C GLU A 26 2.07 -9.06 7.47
N GLU A 27 1.34 -8.97 8.59
CA GLU A 27 -0.06 -9.42 8.68
C GLU A 27 -0.96 -8.68 7.68
N LYS A 28 -0.77 -7.36 7.52
CA LYS A 28 -1.52 -6.56 6.55
C LYS A 28 -1.11 -6.92 5.12
N ALA A 29 0.17 -7.17 4.85
CA ALA A 29 0.62 -7.65 3.54
C ALA A 29 -0.01 -9.00 3.17
N VAL A 30 -0.08 -9.94 4.12
CA VAL A 30 -0.77 -11.23 3.94
C VAL A 30 -2.27 -11.02 3.63
N LYS A 31 -2.94 -10.14 4.35
CA LYS A 31 -4.36 -9.79 4.08
C LYS A 31 -4.52 -9.14 2.71
N ALA A 32 -3.60 -8.26 2.32
CA ALA A 32 -3.60 -7.61 1.01
C ALA A 32 -3.43 -8.63 -0.11
N VAL A 33 -2.50 -9.59 0.01
CA VAL A 33 -2.34 -10.70 -0.94
C VAL A 33 -3.67 -11.43 -1.12
N LYS A 34 -4.33 -11.83 -0.02
CA LYS A 34 -5.60 -12.56 -0.08
C LYS A 34 -6.75 -11.78 -0.71
N ARG A 35 -6.66 -10.44 -0.75
CA ARG A 35 -7.63 -9.54 -1.40
C ARG A 35 -7.22 -9.15 -2.82
N CYS A 36 -5.98 -9.41 -3.21
CA CYS A 36 -5.45 -9.10 -4.53
C CYS A 36 -6.22 -9.89 -5.60
N HIS A 37 -6.50 -9.25 -6.74
CA HIS A 37 -7.18 -9.90 -7.86
C HIS A 37 -6.45 -11.17 -8.33
N ALA A 38 -5.11 -11.19 -8.24
CA ALA A 38 -4.29 -12.32 -8.65
C ALA A 38 -4.35 -13.52 -7.68
N TYR A 39 -4.97 -13.38 -6.50
CA TYR A 39 -5.07 -14.47 -5.52
C TYR A 39 -6.27 -15.38 -5.81
N GLY A 40 -6.03 -16.68 -5.88
CA GLY A 40 -7.07 -17.69 -6.14
C GLY A 40 -6.58 -18.77 -7.10
N LYS A 41 -7.44 -19.76 -7.40
CA LYS A 41 -7.11 -20.79 -8.40
C LYS A 41 -7.31 -20.21 -9.81
N PRO A 42 -6.38 -20.44 -10.75
CA PRO A 42 -6.62 -20.17 -12.17
C PRO A 42 -7.81 -21.01 -12.65
N GLU A 43 -8.80 -20.37 -13.24
CA GLU A 43 -10.01 -21.00 -13.79
C GLU A 43 -10.52 -20.19 -14.99
N GLU A 44 -11.40 -20.78 -15.81
CA GLU A 44 -11.93 -20.15 -17.03
C GLU A 44 -12.62 -18.81 -16.68
N GLY A 45 -12.21 -17.73 -17.34
CA GLY A 45 -12.65 -16.36 -17.07
C GLY A 45 -11.91 -15.65 -15.91
N TYR A 46 -10.99 -16.36 -15.24
CA TYR A 46 -10.16 -15.85 -14.13
C TYR A 46 -8.70 -16.29 -14.27
N GLU A 47 -8.19 -16.33 -15.50
CA GLU A 47 -6.84 -16.78 -15.83
C GLU A 47 -5.73 -15.90 -15.24
N TYR A 48 -6.08 -14.69 -14.79
CA TYR A 48 -5.18 -13.77 -14.09
C TYR A 48 -4.87 -14.21 -12.65
N ARG A 49 -5.58 -15.20 -12.10
CA ARG A 49 -5.29 -15.76 -10.78
C ARG A 49 -4.10 -16.70 -10.86
N LEU A 50 -3.17 -16.55 -9.93
CA LEU A 50 -1.87 -17.24 -9.95
C LEU A 50 -1.88 -18.46 -9.03
N GLY A 51 -2.49 -18.33 -7.86
CA GLY A 51 -2.62 -19.41 -6.89
C GLY A 51 -3.16 -18.90 -5.56
N ALA A 52 -3.49 -19.85 -4.68
CA ALA A 52 -3.93 -19.57 -3.30
C ALA A 52 -3.01 -20.25 -2.26
N HIS A 53 -1.81 -20.67 -2.67
CA HIS A 53 -0.82 -21.32 -1.82
C HIS A 53 0.37 -20.39 -1.55
N TRP A 54 1.01 -20.61 -0.41
CA TRP A 54 2.23 -19.91 -0.01
C TRP A 54 3.43 -20.75 -0.42
N ALA A 55 4.51 -20.11 -0.83
CA ALA A 55 5.78 -20.80 -1.02
C ALA A 55 6.26 -21.37 0.32
N ILE A 56 6.80 -22.58 0.30
CA ILE A 56 7.32 -23.26 1.49
C ILE A 56 8.84 -23.09 1.63
N ASP A 57 9.50 -22.67 0.54
CA ASP A 57 10.92 -22.41 0.42
C ASP A 57 11.20 -21.49 -0.80
N ASP A 58 12.48 -21.23 -1.07
CA ASP A 58 12.90 -20.33 -2.16
C ASP A 58 12.73 -20.92 -3.57
N GLU A 59 12.50 -22.23 -3.69
CA GLU A 59 12.38 -22.93 -4.99
C GLU A 59 10.93 -23.23 -5.36
N THR A 60 10.03 -23.26 -4.38
CA THR A 60 8.60 -23.51 -4.57
C THR A 60 7.88 -22.26 -5.06
N GLU A 61 7.10 -22.44 -6.12
CA GLU A 61 6.14 -21.42 -6.56
C GLU A 61 5.09 -21.19 -5.47
N GLY A 62 4.65 -19.95 -5.34
CA GLY A 62 3.66 -19.53 -4.37
C GLY A 62 3.86 -18.09 -3.93
N TRP A 63 2.91 -17.59 -3.17
CA TRP A 63 3.01 -16.26 -2.59
C TRP A 63 4.13 -16.20 -1.56
N ARG A 64 4.89 -15.10 -1.57
CA ARG A 64 5.92 -14.78 -0.58
C ARG A 64 5.69 -13.39 -0.01
N ILE A 65 5.93 -13.23 1.28
CA ILE A 65 6.05 -11.91 1.90
C ILE A 65 7.52 -11.70 2.23
N VAL A 66 8.13 -10.67 1.65
CA VAL A 66 9.54 -10.36 1.87
C VAL A 66 9.62 -9.03 2.63
N PRO A 67 10.22 -9.01 3.83
CA PRO A 67 10.49 -7.77 4.53
C PRO A 67 11.70 -7.08 3.90
N ARG A 68 11.57 -5.78 3.69
CA ARG A 68 12.64 -4.91 3.20
C ARG A 68 12.74 -3.69 4.07
N GLU A 69 13.95 -3.39 4.52
CA GLU A 69 14.21 -2.16 5.27
C GLU A 69 14.39 -1.00 4.29
N VAL A 70 13.61 0.07 4.47
CA VAL A 70 13.55 1.22 3.56
C VAL A 70 13.55 2.52 4.37
N GLU A 71 14.38 3.50 3.96
CA GLU A 71 14.28 4.86 4.47
C GLU A 71 13.11 5.56 3.80
N ILE A 72 12.05 5.81 4.56
CA ILE A 72 10.81 6.36 4.04
C ILE A 72 10.65 7.82 4.40
N GLN A 73 10.24 8.63 3.43
CA GLN A 73 9.90 10.04 3.68
C GLN A 73 8.48 10.18 4.17
N HIS A 74 8.26 11.13 5.09
CA HIS A 74 6.92 11.47 5.57
C HIS A 74 6.38 12.65 4.77
N ILE A 75 5.15 12.52 4.28
CA ILE A 75 4.49 13.55 3.47
C ILE A 75 3.10 13.85 4.01
N GLY A 76 2.56 15.02 3.63
CA GLY A 76 1.18 15.39 3.93
C GLY A 76 0.23 14.88 2.86
N GLY A 77 -0.93 14.39 3.28
CA GLY A 77 -2.05 14.04 2.42
C GLY A 77 -3.32 14.78 2.81
N LYS A 78 -4.34 14.63 1.97
CA LYS A 78 -5.70 15.14 2.19
C LYS A 78 -6.71 14.04 1.91
N VAL A 79 -7.79 14.00 2.66
CA VAL A 79 -8.91 13.09 2.38
C VAL A 79 -10.14 13.86 1.92
N TYR A 80 -10.90 13.26 1.02
CA TYR A 80 -12.20 13.74 0.60
C TYR A 80 -13.19 12.58 0.70
N GLY A 81 -14.43 12.85 1.14
CA GLY A 81 -15.43 11.84 1.41
C GLY A 81 -15.79 11.77 2.89
N SER A 82 -16.59 10.76 3.27
CA SER A 82 -16.96 10.53 4.67
C SER A 82 -17.43 9.09 4.86
N PHE A 83 -16.69 8.34 5.68
CA PHE A 83 -17.10 7.00 6.09
C PHE A 83 -18.42 7.00 6.86
N ALA A 84 -18.64 8.00 7.72
CA ALA A 84 -19.87 8.11 8.53
C ALA A 84 -21.13 8.36 7.68
N ASN A 85 -20.96 8.87 6.46
CA ASN A 85 -22.05 9.13 5.52
C ASN A 85 -22.13 8.08 4.40
N ASP A 86 -21.46 6.93 4.56
CA ASP A 86 -21.37 5.87 3.53
C ASP A 86 -20.88 6.39 2.15
N LEU A 87 -20.05 7.43 2.16
CA LEU A 87 -19.43 7.97 0.94
C LEU A 87 -18.03 7.38 0.76
N PRO A 88 -17.62 7.05 -0.47
CA PRO A 88 -16.24 6.69 -0.77
C PRO A 88 -15.29 7.77 -0.22
N VAL A 89 -14.20 7.33 0.40
CA VAL A 89 -13.15 8.21 0.89
C VAL A 89 -11.92 8.03 0.00
N HIS A 90 -11.42 9.16 -0.50
CA HIS A 90 -10.27 9.23 -1.38
C HIS A 90 -9.13 9.94 -0.66
N LEU A 91 -7.97 9.29 -0.57
CA LEU A 91 -6.72 9.89 -0.12
C LEU A 91 -6.01 10.52 -1.32
N TYR A 92 -5.68 11.81 -1.22
CA TYR A 92 -4.88 12.54 -2.20
C TYR A 92 -3.55 12.96 -1.61
N TRP A 93 -2.49 12.78 -2.37
CA TRP A 93 -1.14 13.17 -2.00
C TRP A 93 -0.34 13.57 -3.24
N GLU A 94 0.78 14.26 -3.03
CA GLU A 94 1.70 14.67 -4.08
C GLU A 94 3.05 14.01 -3.85
N CYS A 95 3.57 13.32 -4.86
CA CYS A 95 4.89 12.70 -4.78
C CYS A 95 5.97 13.78 -4.74
N PRO A 96 6.86 13.81 -3.73
CA PRO A 96 7.90 14.83 -3.63
C PRO A 96 9.00 14.69 -4.69
N LEU A 97 9.09 13.55 -5.39
CA LEU A 97 10.12 13.27 -6.38
C LEU A 97 9.70 13.65 -7.80
N CYS A 98 8.48 13.29 -8.21
CA CYS A 98 7.97 13.56 -9.55
C CYS A 98 6.87 14.64 -9.61
N HIS A 99 6.41 15.15 -8.46
CA HIS A 99 5.33 16.13 -8.33
C HIS A 99 3.98 15.68 -8.92
N SER A 100 3.84 14.39 -9.24
CA SER A 100 2.56 13.82 -9.64
C SER A 100 1.62 13.78 -8.45
N LYS A 101 0.37 14.18 -8.70
CA LYS A 101 -0.72 14.06 -7.72
C LYS A 101 -1.40 12.72 -7.91
N THR A 102 -1.47 11.95 -6.85
CA THR A 102 -2.06 10.61 -6.84
C THR A 102 -3.27 10.61 -5.91
N GLY A 103 -4.29 9.85 -6.29
CA GLY A 103 -5.49 9.62 -5.50
C GLY A 103 -5.74 8.12 -5.38
N GLU A 104 -5.99 7.62 -4.17
CA GLU A 104 -6.35 6.22 -3.92
C GLU A 104 -7.58 6.12 -3.02
N ASP A 105 -8.42 5.13 -3.30
CA ASP A 105 -9.60 4.82 -2.48
C ASP A 105 -9.15 4.14 -1.19
N ILE A 106 -9.64 4.63 -0.05
CA ILE A 106 -9.27 4.12 1.26
C ILE A 106 -10.48 3.53 1.99
N SER A 107 -10.26 2.46 2.74
CA SER A 107 -11.28 1.76 3.52
C SER A 107 -11.37 2.25 4.96
N THR A 108 -12.47 1.92 5.64
CA THR A 108 -12.75 2.34 7.02
C THR A 108 -11.75 1.82 8.05
N ASP A 109 -11.00 0.76 7.73
CA ASP A 109 -9.95 0.16 8.57
C ASP A 109 -8.56 0.76 8.33
N ILE A 110 -8.46 1.84 7.55
CA ILE A 110 -7.19 2.52 7.32
C ILE A 110 -6.59 3.10 8.60
N THR A 111 -5.27 3.09 8.67
CA THR A 111 -4.50 3.67 9.79
C THR A 111 -3.51 4.68 9.23
N PHE A 112 -3.44 5.86 9.85
CA PHE A 112 -2.43 6.86 9.53
C PHE A 112 -1.28 6.84 10.57
N PRO A 113 -0.01 7.03 10.15
CA PRO A 113 0.41 7.25 8.76
C PRO A 113 0.20 6.05 7.84
N HIS A 114 -0.23 6.33 6.62
CA HIS A 114 -0.57 5.32 5.61
C HIS A 114 0.57 5.20 4.59
N LEU A 115 0.97 3.97 4.29
CA LEU A 115 2.04 3.67 3.35
C LEU A 115 1.49 3.74 1.92
N VAL A 116 2.09 4.57 1.08
CA VAL A 116 1.74 4.74 -0.33
C VAL A 116 2.95 4.52 -1.23
N TRP A 117 2.69 4.28 -2.50
CA TRP A 117 3.71 4.07 -3.53
C TRP A 117 3.46 4.92 -4.76
N CYS A 118 4.52 5.54 -5.31
CA CYS A 118 4.43 6.31 -6.55
C CYS A 118 4.81 5.47 -7.78
N GLU A 119 3.85 5.20 -8.66
CA GLU A 119 4.08 4.49 -9.93
C GLU A 119 4.68 5.37 -11.05
N HIS A 120 4.56 6.70 -10.94
CA HIS A 120 4.97 7.65 -11.99
C HIS A 120 6.47 7.94 -11.97
N TYR A 121 7.16 7.54 -10.90
CA TYR A 121 8.59 7.76 -10.77
C TYR A 121 9.35 6.64 -11.49
N THR A 122 9.70 6.90 -12.75
CA THR A 122 10.19 5.91 -13.73
C THR A 122 11.64 5.48 -13.53
N ASN A 123 12.33 5.96 -12.48
CA ASN A 123 13.73 5.62 -12.26
C ASN A 123 14.19 5.79 -10.80
N PRO A 124 13.85 4.85 -9.91
CA PRO A 124 14.77 4.58 -8.81
C PRO A 124 14.99 3.08 -8.55
N SER A 125 15.97 2.77 -7.70
CA SER A 125 15.85 1.59 -6.85
C SER A 125 14.50 1.63 -6.13
N LEU A 126 13.76 0.52 -6.08
CA LEU A 126 12.45 0.36 -5.41
C LEU A 126 12.33 1.07 -4.03
N ASP A 127 13.45 1.31 -3.36
CA ASP A 127 13.56 2.05 -2.09
C ASP A 127 12.99 3.48 -2.12
N GLU A 128 13.06 4.20 -3.24
CA GLU A 128 12.71 5.64 -3.24
C GLU A 128 11.24 5.95 -3.56
N SER A 129 10.43 4.93 -3.87
CA SER A 129 9.06 5.15 -4.33
C SER A 129 8.00 5.04 -3.22
N TYR A 130 8.39 4.69 -2.00
CA TYR A 130 7.47 4.57 -0.85
C TYR A 130 7.41 5.86 -0.02
N PHE A 131 6.24 6.19 0.50
CA PHE A 131 6.02 7.35 1.37
C PHE A 131 5.05 7.03 2.51
N LEU A 132 5.24 7.65 3.67
CA LEU A 132 4.27 7.64 4.75
C LEU A 132 3.44 8.93 4.70
N VAL A 133 2.16 8.78 4.37
CA VAL A 133 1.22 9.90 4.30
C VAL A 133 0.61 10.15 5.68
N HIS A 134 0.73 11.38 6.15
CA HIS A 134 0.09 11.89 7.36
C HIS A 134 -1.08 12.79 6.99
N LEU A 135 -2.15 12.71 7.77
CA LEU A 135 -3.25 13.66 7.66
C LEU A 135 -3.04 14.84 8.62
N SER A 136 -3.62 15.97 8.25
CA SER A 136 -3.87 17.05 9.19
C SER A 136 -4.83 16.60 10.29
N GLU A 137 -4.84 17.26 11.45
CA GLU A 137 -5.83 16.98 12.50
C GLU A 137 -7.26 17.15 11.96
N GLU A 138 -7.50 18.20 11.17
CA GLU A 138 -8.79 18.46 10.52
C GLU A 138 -9.24 17.30 9.63
N ASP A 139 -8.35 16.80 8.77
CA ASP A 139 -8.66 15.68 7.88
C ASP A 139 -8.82 14.36 8.63
N GLY A 140 -8.08 14.18 9.74
CA GLY A 140 -8.25 13.05 10.64
C GLY A 140 -9.61 13.03 11.33
N GLU A 141 -10.12 14.19 11.76
CA GLU A 141 -11.47 14.31 12.36
C GLU A 141 -12.59 14.05 11.34
N LYS A 142 -12.42 14.48 10.07
CA LYS A 142 -13.38 14.17 9.00
C LYS A 142 -13.66 12.68 8.85
N LEU A 143 -12.65 11.84 9.07
CA LEU A 143 -12.80 10.38 8.99
C LEU A 143 -13.58 9.79 10.18
N LYS A 144 -13.59 10.48 11.32
CA LYS A 144 -14.27 10.03 12.55
C LYS A 144 -15.76 10.39 12.57
N GLY A 145 -16.22 11.25 11.65
CA GLY A 145 -17.63 11.61 11.52
C GLY A 145 -18.16 12.57 12.58
N THR A 146 -17.32 13.49 13.08
CA THR A 146 -17.75 14.58 13.97
C THR A 146 -18.31 15.76 13.19
#